data_AF-A0AAD4C009-F1
#
_entry.id   AF-A0AAD4C009-F1
#
_cell.length_a   1.000
_cell.length_b   1.000
_cell.length_c   1.000
_cell.angle_alpha   90.00
_cell.angle_beta   90.00
_cell.angle_gamma   90.00
#
_symmetry.space_group_name_H-M   'P 1'
#
loop_
_entity.id
_entity.type
_entity.pdbx_description
1 polymer ?
#
loop_
_entity_poly.entity_id
_entity_poly.type
_entity_poly.pdbx_seq_one_letter_code
_entity_poly.pdbx_strand_id
1 'polypeptide(L)'
;MATAGISDNEYIEEHIKRHGRRLDYYERKRKREARAVHKASAVAQKAFGIKAKILHAKRHAEKVQLKKTLKAHDERNVKQADSSAVPDGALPTYLLDREGQKDAKALSSAIKQKRKDKAAKYSVPLPKVRGIAEDEMFKVVKTGKNKSKSWKRIVTKATFVGEGFTRKPVKMERFIRPMALRYKKANVTHPDLKATFQLQILSVKKNPQSPMYTQLGVLTKGTVVEVNVSELGMVTTGGKVVFGKYAQITNNPENDGCVNATFRHAVTPLERQRLQLDRLLKDPSKVAFVPPPPKGKTIRPAREMMKNVQGSSAGAGSGEFHVYKAGRRREYERLKLMEEQTKTEAETEGFERRRKEAQDLAEAKTAKNRAKRQKKKERAKTKSSETVGPGEGQLGTSHVPLKKRRLINGKELVFRKPGEETDEDEDEDEDESGPEASARKELAPADSDEPVPQPDEALRIATERKITIHEDD
;
A
#
# COMPACT_ATOMS: atom_id res chain seq x y z
N MET A 1 -16.90 -10.03 -71.09
CA MET A 1 -16.50 -9.65 -69.71
C MET A 1 -17.20 -8.36 -69.35
N ALA A 2 -17.67 -8.21 -68.12
CA ALA A 2 -18.12 -6.93 -67.56
C ALA A 2 -17.53 -6.83 -66.15
N THR A 3 -16.71 -5.81 -65.90
CA THR A 3 -16.02 -5.64 -64.63
C THR A 3 -16.99 -5.12 -63.57
N ALA A 4 -16.99 -5.73 -62.39
CA ALA A 4 -17.70 -5.20 -61.24
C ALA A 4 -17.01 -3.90 -60.80
N GLY A 5 -17.65 -2.75 -61.07
CA GLY A 5 -17.13 -1.45 -60.65
C GLY A 5 -17.00 -1.39 -59.13
N ILE A 6 -15.79 -1.07 -58.67
CA ILE A 6 -15.50 -0.84 -57.25
C ILE A 6 -16.27 0.42 -56.83
N SER A 7 -17.04 0.35 -55.75
CA SER A 7 -17.81 1.49 -55.26
C SER A 7 -16.93 2.43 -54.44
N ASP A 8 -16.25 3.34 -55.12
CA ASP A 8 -15.38 4.33 -54.49
C ASP A 8 -16.14 5.26 -53.52
N ASN A 9 -15.40 5.73 -52.52
CA ASN A 9 -15.66 6.85 -51.59
C ASN A 9 -17.12 7.23 -51.29
N GLU A 10 -17.61 6.81 -50.12
CA GLU A 10 -18.78 7.40 -49.43
C GLU A 10 -20.07 7.58 -50.24
N TYR A 11 -20.31 6.82 -51.31
CA TYR A 11 -21.42 7.06 -52.26
C TYR A 11 -22.82 7.25 -51.62
N ILE A 12 -23.08 6.62 -50.47
CA ILE A 12 -24.33 6.81 -49.69
C ILE A 12 -24.39 8.21 -49.07
N GLU A 13 -23.28 8.70 -48.53
CA GLU A 13 -23.17 10.07 -47.99
C GLU A 13 -23.19 11.09 -49.13
N GLU A 14 -22.51 10.83 -50.25
CA GLU A 14 -22.60 11.66 -51.46
C GLU A 14 -24.04 11.77 -51.97
N HIS A 15 -24.76 10.65 -52.08
CA HIS A 15 -26.18 10.65 -52.45
C HIS A 15 -27.02 11.46 -51.45
N ILE A 16 -26.71 11.39 -50.15
CA ILE A 16 -27.40 12.19 -49.12
C ILE A 16 -27.04 13.67 -49.20
N LYS A 17 -25.81 14.02 -49.60
CA LYS A 17 -25.34 15.39 -49.85
C LYS A 17 -25.99 15.98 -51.13
N ARG A 18 -26.14 15.19 -52.21
CA ARG A 18 -26.70 15.60 -53.52
C ARG A 18 -28.22 15.58 -53.60
N HIS A 19 -28.88 14.57 -53.02
CA HIS A 19 -30.34 14.34 -53.15
C HIS A 19 -31.09 14.39 -51.80
N GLY A 20 -30.40 14.71 -50.71
CA GLY A 20 -30.97 14.77 -49.37
C GLY A 20 -31.26 13.40 -48.75
N ARG A 21 -31.95 13.42 -47.61
CA ARG A 21 -32.60 12.23 -47.05
C ARG A 21 -34.08 12.24 -47.43
N ARG A 22 -34.69 11.06 -47.52
CA ARG A 22 -36.13 10.88 -47.78
C ARG A 22 -36.96 11.78 -46.84
N LEU A 23 -37.95 12.49 -47.38
CA LEU A 23 -38.64 13.60 -46.69
C LEU A 23 -39.16 13.23 -45.28
N ASP A 24 -39.70 12.02 -45.10
CA ASP A 24 -40.23 11.55 -43.81
C ASP A 24 -39.16 10.93 -42.86
N TYR A 25 -37.87 11.00 -43.18
CA TYR A 25 -36.78 10.43 -42.39
C TYR A 25 -36.70 11.02 -40.98
N TYR A 26 -36.69 12.35 -40.87
CA TYR A 26 -36.55 13.05 -39.59
C TYR A 26 -37.79 12.86 -38.71
N GLU A 27 -38.98 12.90 -39.30
CA GLU A 27 -40.24 12.52 -38.68
C GLU A 27 -40.18 11.08 -38.11
N ARG A 28 -39.78 10.10 -38.92
CA ARG A 28 -39.65 8.69 -38.50
C ARG A 28 -38.60 8.50 -37.43
N LYS A 29 -37.50 9.24 -37.46
CA LYS A 29 -36.44 9.23 -36.43
C LYS A 29 -36.99 9.77 -35.10
N ARG A 30 -37.56 10.98 -35.08
CA ARG A 30 -38.21 11.59 -33.89
C ARG A 30 -39.29 10.68 -33.30
N LYS A 31 -40.20 10.17 -34.15
CA LYS A 31 -41.27 9.23 -33.78
C LYS A 31 -40.74 7.85 -33.37
N ARG A 32 -39.49 7.48 -33.64
CA ARG A 32 -38.85 6.23 -33.18
C ARG A 32 -38.19 6.43 -31.82
N GLU A 33 -37.48 7.54 -31.63
CA GLU A 33 -36.76 7.88 -30.40
C GLU A 33 -37.72 8.12 -29.23
N ALA A 34 -38.79 8.90 -29.43
CA ALA A 34 -39.83 9.09 -28.41
C ALA A 34 -40.49 7.76 -27.97
N ARG A 35 -40.76 6.85 -28.93
CA ARG A 35 -41.32 5.51 -28.63
C ARG A 35 -40.30 4.53 -28.04
N ALA A 36 -39.00 4.83 -28.07
CA ALA A 36 -37.97 3.92 -27.57
C ALA A 36 -38.06 3.71 -26.05
N VAL A 37 -38.46 4.73 -25.28
CA VAL A 37 -38.63 4.64 -23.82
C VAL A 37 -39.77 3.66 -23.46
N HIS A 38 -40.95 3.86 -24.04
CA HIS A 38 -42.10 2.96 -23.82
C HIS A 38 -41.81 1.54 -24.32
N LYS A 39 -41.18 1.39 -25.50
CA LYS A 39 -40.78 0.07 -26.03
C LYS A 39 -39.76 -0.61 -25.12
N ALA A 40 -38.80 0.13 -24.56
CA ALA A 40 -37.84 -0.43 -23.62
C ALA A 40 -38.49 -0.92 -22.32
N SER A 41 -39.43 -0.17 -21.76
CA SER A 41 -40.20 -0.59 -20.58
C SER A 41 -41.02 -1.84 -20.86
N ALA A 42 -41.82 -1.83 -21.94
CA ALA A 42 -42.66 -2.95 -22.33
C ALA A 42 -41.85 -4.22 -22.66
N VAL A 43 -40.67 -4.10 -23.29
CA VAL A 43 -39.79 -5.25 -23.54
C VAL A 43 -39.11 -5.72 -22.25
N ALA A 44 -38.77 -4.83 -21.31
CA ALA A 44 -38.24 -5.25 -20.00
C ALA A 44 -39.29 -6.01 -19.15
N GLN A 45 -40.57 -5.63 -19.25
CA GLN A 45 -41.68 -6.32 -18.57
C GLN A 45 -42.08 -7.64 -19.25
N LYS A 46 -42.01 -7.72 -20.59
CA LYS A 46 -42.45 -8.89 -21.36
C LYS A 46 -41.33 -9.89 -21.70
N ALA A 47 -40.07 -9.55 -21.48
CA ALA A 47 -38.97 -10.50 -21.65
C ALA A 47 -38.97 -11.52 -20.50
N PHE A 48 -38.78 -12.80 -20.85
CA PHE A 48 -38.66 -13.89 -19.88
C PHE A 48 -37.34 -14.65 -20.04
N GLY A 49 -36.96 -15.42 -19.02
CA GLY A 49 -35.81 -16.33 -19.03
C GLY A 49 -34.48 -15.63 -19.35
N ILE A 50 -33.66 -16.27 -20.20
CA ILE A 50 -32.32 -15.77 -20.56
C ILE A 50 -32.38 -14.40 -21.25
N LYS A 51 -33.40 -14.14 -22.08
CA LYS A 51 -33.58 -12.86 -22.78
C LYS A 51 -33.78 -11.70 -21.80
N ALA A 52 -34.53 -11.92 -20.71
CA ALA A 52 -34.67 -10.95 -19.62
C ALA A 52 -33.32 -10.72 -18.89
N LYS A 53 -32.62 -11.80 -18.51
CA LYS A 53 -31.33 -11.70 -17.80
C LYS A 53 -30.29 -10.90 -18.59
N ILE A 54 -30.17 -11.14 -19.90
CA ILE A 54 -29.27 -10.38 -20.79
C ILE A 54 -29.69 -8.90 -20.90
N LEU A 55 -31.00 -8.63 -21.04
CA LEU A 55 -31.52 -7.25 -21.08
C LEU A 55 -31.20 -6.49 -19.79
N HIS A 56 -31.47 -7.07 -18.63
CA HIS A 56 -31.18 -6.42 -17.34
C HIS A 56 -29.68 -6.24 -17.10
N ALA A 57 -28.84 -7.21 -17.48
CA ALA A 57 -27.38 -7.07 -17.40
C ALA A 57 -26.87 -5.91 -18.30
N LYS A 58 -27.37 -5.81 -19.54
CA LYS A 58 -27.03 -4.69 -20.44
C LYS A 58 -27.52 -3.35 -19.87
N ARG A 59 -28.77 -3.27 -19.39
CA ARG A 59 -29.33 -2.06 -18.76
C ARG A 59 -28.57 -1.65 -17.49
N HIS A 60 -28.02 -2.60 -16.74
CA HIS A 60 -27.16 -2.31 -15.60
C HIS A 60 -25.83 -1.70 -16.04
N ALA A 61 -25.17 -2.30 -17.05
CA ALA A 61 -23.92 -1.77 -17.62
C ALA A 61 -24.10 -0.35 -18.18
N GLU A 62 -25.15 -0.09 -18.96
CA GLU A 62 -25.50 1.24 -19.48
C GLU A 62 -25.69 2.26 -18.34
N LYS A 63 -26.40 1.91 -17.27
CA LYS A 63 -26.59 2.79 -16.09
C LYS A 63 -25.28 3.05 -15.34
N VAL A 64 -24.41 2.06 -15.22
CA VAL A 64 -23.09 2.22 -14.58
C VAL A 64 -22.17 3.10 -15.43
N GLN A 65 -22.18 2.94 -16.75
CA GLN A 65 -21.44 3.79 -17.67
C GLN A 65 -21.91 5.24 -17.58
N LEU A 66 -23.23 5.49 -17.67
CA LEU A 66 -23.80 6.84 -17.56
C LEU A 66 -23.48 7.50 -16.21
N LYS A 67 -23.54 6.76 -15.10
CA LYS A 67 -23.13 7.26 -13.78
C LYS A 67 -21.65 7.62 -13.72
N LYS A 68 -20.77 6.85 -14.37
CA LYS A 68 -19.34 7.17 -14.46
C LYS A 68 -19.08 8.40 -15.32
N THR A 69 -19.76 8.56 -16.47
CA THR A 69 -19.57 9.72 -17.35
C THR A 69 -20.13 11.01 -16.76
N LEU A 70 -21.26 10.96 -16.05
CA LEU A 70 -21.77 12.11 -15.29
C LEU A 70 -20.79 12.47 -14.17
N LYS A 71 -20.41 11.51 -13.32
CA LYS A 71 -19.44 11.74 -12.25
C LYS A 71 -18.12 12.35 -12.75
N ALA A 72 -17.55 11.84 -13.85
CA ALA A 72 -16.30 12.36 -14.45
C ALA A 72 -16.46 13.65 -15.29
N HIS A 73 -17.68 14.18 -15.40
CA HIS A 73 -17.98 15.52 -15.90
C HIS A 73 -18.15 16.48 -14.72
N ASP A 74 -18.88 16.06 -13.69
CA ASP A 74 -19.09 16.83 -12.46
C ASP A 74 -17.74 17.07 -11.72
N GLU A 75 -16.90 16.03 -11.61
CA GLU A 75 -15.53 16.12 -11.06
C GLU A 75 -14.55 16.91 -11.95
N ARG A 76 -14.91 17.23 -13.20
CA ARG A 76 -14.09 18.08 -14.09
C ARG A 76 -14.47 19.56 -13.93
N ASN A 77 -15.76 19.83 -13.78
CA ASN A 77 -16.29 21.19 -13.65
C ASN A 77 -16.04 21.76 -12.24
N VAL A 78 -15.87 20.89 -11.24
CA VAL A 78 -15.30 21.26 -9.94
C VAL A 78 -13.78 21.20 -10.05
N LYS A 79 -13.11 22.35 -10.22
CA LYS A 79 -11.68 22.50 -9.86
C LYS A 79 -11.55 22.09 -8.38
N GLN A 80 -11.10 20.86 -8.10
CA GLN A 80 -10.59 20.56 -6.76
C GLN A 80 -9.28 21.32 -6.63
N ALA A 81 -9.19 22.23 -5.68
CA ALA A 81 -7.94 22.93 -5.41
C ALA A 81 -6.88 21.88 -5.02
N ASP A 82 -5.81 21.79 -5.81
CA ASP A 82 -4.73 20.84 -5.56
C ASP A 82 -4.21 21.00 -4.14
N SER A 83 -4.25 19.91 -3.36
CA SER A 83 -3.66 19.88 -2.02
C SER A 83 -2.14 19.75 -2.10
N SER A 84 -1.51 20.73 -2.75
CA SER A 84 -0.06 20.94 -2.85
C SER A 84 0.59 21.24 -1.49
N ALA A 85 -0.23 21.51 -0.47
CA ALA A 85 0.11 21.33 0.94
C ALA A 85 0.42 19.84 1.22
N VAL A 86 1.69 19.47 0.97
CA VAL A 86 2.32 18.18 1.25
C VAL A 86 1.76 17.55 2.54
N PRO A 87 1.00 16.44 2.45
CA PRO A 87 0.41 15.81 3.64
C PRO A 87 1.49 15.38 4.64
N ASP A 88 1.29 15.66 5.93
CA ASP A 88 2.26 15.33 6.98
C ASP A 88 2.43 13.80 7.13
N GLY A 89 3.48 13.28 6.49
CA GLY A 89 3.62 11.87 6.17
C GLY A 89 3.98 11.55 4.72
N ALA A 90 4.24 12.56 3.87
CA ALA A 90 4.79 12.37 2.54
C ALA A 90 6.06 11.51 2.57
N LEU A 91 5.96 10.31 2.00
CA LEU A 91 7.08 9.40 1.86
C LEU A 91 7.84 9.72 0.56
N PRO A 92 9.18 9.63 0.54
CA PRO A 92 9.94 9.64 -0.71
C PRO A 92 9.38 8.62 -1.71
N THR A 93 9.57 8.86 -3.01
CA THR A 93 8.94 8.06 -4.09
C THR A 93 9.18 6.54 -3.94
N TYR A 94 10.39 6.14 -3.56
CA TYR A 94 10.80 4.75 -3.30
C TYR A 94 10.18 4.11 -2.02
N LEU A 95 9.39 4.87 -1.26
CA LEU A 95 8.63 4.46 -0.08
C LEU A 95 7.11 4.64 -0.22
N LEU A 96 6.59 5.21 -1.32
CA LEU A 96 5.14 5.38 -1.51
C LEU A 96 4.38 4.03 -1.54
N ASP A 97 4.88 3.05 -2.30
CA ASP A 97 4.38 1.65 -2.24
C ASP A 97 4.84 0.89 -0.97
N ARG A 98 5.77 1.49 -0.22
CA ARG A 98 6.48 1.06 1.00
C ARG A 98 5.74 1.21 2.31
N GLU A 99 4.47 0.78 2.47
CA GLU A 99 3.66 0.96 3.71
C GLU A 99 4.47 0.84 5.02
N GLY A 100 4.84 1.98 5.59
CA GLY A 100 5.78 2.07 6.70
C GLY A 100 5.12 1.79 8.05
N GLN A 101 5.63 0.80 8.80
CA GLN A 101 5.19 0.55 10.18
C GLN A 101 5.67 1.66 11.14
N LYS A 102 4.93 2.78 11.21
CA LYS A 102 5.05 3.77 12.29
C LYS A 102 4.55 3.17 13.61
N ASP A 103 5.43 2.55 14.42
CA ASP A 103 5.07 2.19 15.80
C ASP A 103 6.29 1.90 16.74
N ALA A 104 6.93 2.96 17.26
CA ALA A 104 8.11 2.82 18.11
C ALA A 104 7.84 2.17 19.49
N LYS A 105 6.59 2.18 19.98
CA LYS A 105 6.22 1.65 21.31
C LYS A 105 5.93 0.14 21.32
N ALA A 106 5.93 -0.54 20.18
CA ALA A 106 5.52 -1.96 20.09
C ALA A 106 6.55 -3.00 20.59
N LEU A 107 7.77 -2.60 20.98
CA LEU A 107 8.94 -3.49 21.15
C LEU A 107 8.77 -4.63 22.18
N SER A 108 8.03 -4.42 23.27
CA SER A 108 7.87 -5.43 24.34
C SER A 108 6.86 -6.53 24.00
N SER A 109 5.68 -6.15 23.48
CA SER A 109 4.68 -7.08 22.95
C SER A 109 5.24 -7.90 21.78
N ALA A 110 6.06 -7.25 20.93
CA ALA A 110 6.66 -7.84 19.75
C ALA A 110 7.53 -9.08 20.01
N ILE A 111 7.97 -9.40 21.23
CA ILE A 111 8.76 -10.63 21.47
C ILE A 111 7.87 -11.89 21.45
N LYS A 112 6.69 -11.84 22.08
CA LYS A 112 5.70 -12.94 22.01
C LYS A 112 4.98 -12.95 20.67
N GLN A 113 4.75 -11.77 20.08
CA GLN A 113 4.28 -11.62 18.70
C GLN A 113 5.28 -12.28 17.72
N LYS A 114 6.55 -11.87 17.68
CA LYS A 114 7.61 -12.39 16.77
C LYS A 114 7.73 -13.91 16.70
N ARG A 115 7.40 -14.68 17.75
CA ARG A 115 7.36 -16.15 17.67
C ARG A 115 6.17 -16.66 16.84
N LYS A 116 4.97 -16.10 17.03
CA LYS A 116 3.78 -16.39 16.20
C LYS A 116 3.91 -15.76 14.81
N ASP A 117 4.47 -14.57 14.72
CA ASP A 117 4.64 -13.82 13.47
C ASP A 117 5.76 -14.40 12.59
N LYS A 118 6.79 -15.06 13.15
CA LYS A 118 7.70 -15.89 12.34
C LYS A 118 6.95 -17.01 11.64
N ALA A 119 6.07 -17.72 12.35
CA ALA A 119 5.24 -18.77 11.75
C ALA A 119 4.24 -18.22 10.72
N ALA A 120 3.65 -17.05 10.96
CA ALA A 120 2.75 -16.39 10.01
C ALA A 120 3.49 -15.82 8.78
N LYS A 121 4.65 -15.19 8.96
CA LYS A 121 5.51 -14.66 7.89
C LYS A 121 6.03 -15.76 6.95
N TYR A 122 6.19 -16.98 7.46
CA TYR A 122 6.54 -18.17 6.68
C TYR A 122 5.34 -19.11 6.43
N SER A 123 4.10 -18.59 6.51
CA SER A 123 2.92 -19.33 6.06
C SER A 123 2.87 -19.44 4.53
N VAL A 124 2.12 -20.42 4.02
CA VAL A 124 1.72 -20.48 2.60
C VAL A 124 0.43 -19.67 2.42
N PRO A 125 0.17 -19.04 1.25
CA PRO A 125 -1.08 -18.34 0.97
C PRO A 125 -2.35 -19.17 1.24
N LEU A 126 -2.29 -20.49 0.99
CA LEU A 126 -3.33 -21.45 1.36
C LEU A 126 -2.79 -22.43 2.43
N PRO A 127 -2.92 -22.12 3.73
CA PRO A 127 -2.41 -22.97 4.82
C PRO A 127 -3.32 -24.15 5.18
N LYS A 128 -4.63 -24.05 4.87
CA LYS A 128 -5.60 -25.14 5.03
C LYS A 128 -6.44 -25.23 3.76
N VAL A 129 -6.63 -26.46 3.26
CA VAL A 129 -7.44 -26.78 2.08
C VAL A 129 -8.55 -27.74 2.49
N ARG A 130 -9.64 -27.81 1.71
CA ARG A 130 -10.64 -28.89 1.82
C ARG A 130 -9.94 -30.26 1.76
N GLY A 131 -10.35 -31.18 2.63
CA GLY A 131 -9.95 -32.59 2.54
C GLY A 131 -10.49 -33.23 1.26
N ILE A 132 -9.67 -34.01 0.57
CA ILE A 132 -10.07 -34.80 -0.62
C ILE A 132 -10.07 -36.27 -0.23
N ALA A 133 -11.20 -36.95 -0.45
CA ALA A 133 -11.34 -38.37 -0.17
C ALA A 133 -10.70 -39.24 -1.27
N GLU A 134 -10.31 -40.47 -0.93
CA GLU A 134 -9.54 -41.33 -1.85
C GLU A 134 -10.35 -41.78 -3.07
N ASP A 135 -11.67 -41.90 -2.93
CA ASP A 135 -12.61 -42.25 -4.01
C ASP A 135 -12.78 -41.12 -5.03
N GLU A 136 -12.82 -39.86 -4.58
CA GLU A 136 -12.82 -38.65 -5.43
C GLU A 136 -11.60 -38.61 -6.37
N MET A 137 -10.48 -39.18 -5.92
CA MET A 137 -9.18 -39.15 -6.61
C MET A 137 -8.81 -40.44 -7.36
N PHE A 138 -9.28 -41.62 -6.92
CA PHE A 138 -8.88 -42.92 -7.45
C PHE A 138 -10.04 -43.72 -8.04
N LYS A 139 -10.38 -43.45 -9.30
CA LYS A 139 -11.40 -44.22 -10.04
C LYS A 139 -10.97 -45.68 -10.17
N VAL A 140 -11.79 -46.61 -9.67
CA VAL A 140 -11.53 -48.05 -9.71
C VAL A 140 -11.58 -48.56 -11.15
N VAL A 141 -10.57 -49.34 -11.56
CA VAL A 141 -10.56 -50.03 -12.87
C VAL A 141 -10.73 -51.53 -12.68
N LYS A 142 -11.80 -52.06 -13.28
CA LYS A 142 -12.10 -53.49 -13.37
C LYS A 142 -11.37 -54.11 -14.57
N THR A 143 -10.82 -55.31 -14.40
CA THR A 143 -9.96 -55.99 -15.38
C THR A 143 -10.33 -57.48 -15.55
N GLY A 144 -9.89 -58.08 -16.66
CA GLY A 144 -10.29 -59.44 -17.10
C GLY A 144 -11.60 -59.43 -17.92
N LYS A 145 -11.86 -60.50 -18.70
CA LYS A 145 -13.06 -60.63 -19.56
C LYS A 145 -14.35 -60.31 -18.79
N ASN A 146 -14.54 -60.98 -17.65
CA ASN A 146 -15.73 -60.85 -16.79
C ASN A 146 -15.64 -59.65 -15.82
N LYS A 147 -14.65 -58.76 -15.97
CA LYS A 147 -14.46 -57.51 -15.19
C LYS A 147 -14.43 -57.70 -13.66
N SER A 148 -14.12 -58.90 -13.16
CA SER A 148 -14.19 -59.24 -11.72
C SER A 148 -12.99 -58.74 -10.89
N LYS A 149 -11.83 -58.46 -11.50
CA LYS A 149 -10.61 -58.08 -10.77
C LYS A 149 -10.42 -56.55 -10.74
N SER A 150 -10.64 -55.95 -9.57
CA SER A 150 -10.71 -54.48 -9.33
C SER A 150 -9.46 -53.87 -8.67
N TRP A 151 -8.28 -54.45 -8.88
CA TRP A 151 -7.04 -54.06 -8.18
C TRP A 151 -6.42 -52.73 -8.64
N LYS A 152 -6.76 -52.25 -9.84
CA LYS A 152 -6.21 -51.03 -10.44
C LYS A 152 -6.96 -49.75 -10.04
N ARG A 153 -6.28 -48.61 -10.12
CA ARG A 153 -6.82 -47.25 -9.88
C ARG A 153 -6.34 -46.29 -10.98
N ILE A 154 -7.23 -45.46 -11.51
CA ILE A 154 -6.90 -44.28 -12.32
C ILE A 154 -6.91 -43.05 -11.42
N VAL A 155 -5.89 -42.21 -11.52
CA VAL A 155 -5.89 -40.87 -10.92
C VAL A 155 -6.82 -39.96 -11.74
N THR A 156 -7.83 -39.38 -11.11
CA THR A 156 -8.82 -38.46 -11.72
C THR A 156 -8.39 -37.01 -11.73
N LYS A 157 -7.46 -36.64 -10.83
CA LYS A 157 -6.93 -35.29 -10.65
C LYS A 157 -5.74 -35.02 -11.58
N ALA A 158 -5.41 -33.74 -11.77
CA ALA A 158 -4.21 -33.32 -12.49
C ALA A 158 -2.93 -33.89 -11.85
N THR A 159 -1.92 -34.20 -12.68
CA THR A 159 -0.64 -34.77 -12.25
C THR A 159 0.53 -34.07 -12.95
N PHE A 160 1.62 -33.87 -12.22
CA PHE A 160 2.94 -33.67 -12.78
C PHE A 160 3.63 -35.03 -12.95
N VAL A 161 4.41 -35.14 -14.01
CA VAL A 161 5.16 -36.34 -14.36
C VAL A 161 6.50 -35.87 -14.91
N GLY A 162 7.58 -36.18 -14.19
CA GLY A 162 8.94 -35.80 -14.56
C GLY A 162 9.38 -36.37 -15.92
N GLU A 163 10.37 -35.73 -16.53
CA GLU A 163 10.64 -35.85 -17.97
C GLU A 163 11.06 -37.26 -18.40
N GLY A 164 11.88 -37.94 -17.60
CA GLY A 164 12.29 -39.34 -17.81
C GLY A 164 11.23 -40.41 -17.47
N PHE A 165 9.94 -40.08 -17.43
CA PHE A 165 8.90 -41.05 -17.05
C PHE A 165 8.54 -42.03 -18.18
N THR A 166 9.01 -43.27 -18.03
CA THR A 166 8.48 -44.44 -18.74
C THR A 166 7.29 -45.04 -17.97
N ARG A 167 6.31 -45.61 -18.68
CA ARG A 167 5.20 -46.35 -18.04
C ARG A 167 5.67 -47.73 -17.61
N LYS A 168 5.30 -48.15 -16.39
CA LYS A 168 5.52 -49.53 -15.94
C LYS A 168 4.68 -50.53 -16.78
N PRO A 169 5.14 -51.77 -16.99
CA PRO A 169 4.39 -52.80 -17.71
C PRO A 169 2.96 -52.96 -17.18
N VAL A 170 2.00 -53.25 -18.06
CA VAL A 170 0.56 -53.22 -17.74
C VAL A 170 0.18 -54.19 -16.61
N LYS A 171 0.91 -55.30 -16.43
CA LYS A 171 0.72 -56.25 -15.32
C LYS A 171 1.17 -55.70 -13.95
N MET A 172 2.07 -54.71 -13.92
CA MET A 172 2.64 -54.11 -12.69
C MET A 172 2.05 -52.70 -12.40
N GLU A 173 1.49 -52.02 -13.39
CA GLU A 173 0.90 -50.68 -13.25
C GLU A 173 -0.42 -50.71 -12.45
N ARG A 174 -0.36 -50.56 -11.11
CA ARG A 174 -1.53 -50.45 -10.22
C ARG A 174 -2.20 -49.07 -10.28
N PHE A 175 -1.40 -48.00 -10.25
CA PHE A 175 -1.85 -46.60 -10.31
C PHE A 175 -1.57 -46.02 -11.70
N ILE A 176 -2.63 -45.71 -12.44
CA ILE A 176 -2.58 -45.18 -13.80
C ILE A 176 -2.71 -43.66 -13.74
N ARG A 177 -1.72 -42.93 -14.28
CA ARG A 177 -1.77 -41.47 -14.51
C ARG A 177 -2.03 -41.22 -16.00
N PRO A 178 -3.27 -40.92 -16.44
CA PRO A 178 -3.61 -40.78 -17.86
C PRO A 178 -2.93 -39.58 -18.49
N MET A 179 -2.54 -39.68 -19.76
CA MET A 179 -1.70 -38.65 -20.42
C MET A 179 -2.39 -37.27 -20.52
N ALA A 180 -3.70 -37.22 -20.74
CA ALA A 180 -4.47 -35.97 -20.78
C ALA A 180 -4.49 -35.19 -19.45
N LEU A 181 -4.11 -35.82 -18.33
CA LEU A 181 -4.01 -35.17 -17.01
C LEU A 181 -2.54 -34.93 -16.58
N ARG A 182 -1.58 -34.96 -17.52
CA ARG A 182 -0.16 -34.70 -17.25
C ARG A 182 0.24 -33.29 -17.66
N TYR A 183 0.46 -32.44 -16.66
CA TYR A 183 0.91 -31.06 -16.86
C TYR A 183 2.43 -30.97 -16.75
N LYS A 184 3.05 -30.20 -17.66
CA LYS A 184 4.49 -29.86 -17.63
C LYS A 184 4.77 -28.41 -17.23
N LYS A 185 3.79 -27.52 -17.36
CA LYS A 185 3.88 -26.08 -17.06
C LYS A 185 2.77 -25.66 -16.09
N ALA A 186 2.99 -24.54 -15.39
CA ALA A 186 2.02 -23.86 -14.56
C ALA A 186 1.99 -22.36 -14.89
N ASN A 187 0.83 -21.74 -14.75
CA ASN A 187 0.66 -20.29 -14.85
C ASN A 187 0.97 -19.70 -13.47
N VAL A 188 2.15 -19.11 -13.29
CA VAL A 188 2.63 -18.63 -11.99
C VAL A 188 2.55 -17.12 -11.92
N THR A 189 1.80 -16.61 -10.94
CA THR A 189 1.69 -15.17 -10.68
C THR A 189 2.80 -14.73 -9.73
N HIS A 190 3.52 -13.66 -10.08
CA HIS A 190 4.40 -12.96 -9.15
C HIS A 190 3.62 -11.81 -8.48
N PRO A 191 3.28 -11.89 -7.19
CA PRO A 191 2.42 -10.91 -6.52
C PRO A 191 3.01 -9.49 -6.58
N ASP A 192 4.31 -9.35 -6.30
CA ASP A 192 4.97 -8.04 -6.25
C ASP A 192 5.01 -7.32 -7.62
N LEU A 193 5.18 -8.07 -8.71
CA LEU A 193 5.20 -7.56 -10.09
C LEU A 193 3.80 -7.52 -10.72
N LYS A 194 2.80 -8.11 -10.06
CA LYS A 194 1.42 -8.28 -10.55
C LYS A 194 1.30 -8.96 -11.93
N ALA A 195 2.34 -9.69 -12.35
CA ALA A 195 2.47 -10.33 -13.66
C ALA A 195 2.42 -11.87 -13.59
N THR A 196 2.07 -12.52 -14.70
CA THR A 196 1.86 -13.98 -14.81
C THR A 196 2.77 -14.61 -15.86
N PHE A 197 3.45 -15.70 -15.52
CA PHE A 197 4.45 -16.36 -16.36
C PHE A 197 4.13 -17.86 -16.52
N GLN A 198 4.35 -18.43 -17.72
CA GLN A 198 4.00 -19.83 -18.03
C GLN A 198 5.18 -20.79 -17.79
N LEU A 199 5.59 -20.85 -16.52
CA LEU A 199 6.81 -21.51 -16.08
C LEU A 199 6.72 -23.05 -16.13
N GLN A 200 7.84 -23.71 -16.39
CA GLN A 200 7.96 -25.17 -16.32
C GLN A 200 7.88 -25.66 -14.86
N ILE A 201 7.22 -26.80 -14.64
CA ILE A 201 7.22 -27.50 -13.35
C ILE A 201 8.45 -28.41 -13.30
N LEU A 202 9.28 -28.27 -12.27
CA LEU A 202 10.46 -29.10 -12.02
C LEU A 202 10.12 -30.28 -11.09
N SER A 203 9.40 -30.01 -9.99
CA SER A 203 9.06 -31.04 -9.01
C SER A 203 7.75 -30.75 -8.27
N VAL A 204 7.16 -31.78 -7.65
CA VAL A 204 6.06 -31.64 -6.68
C VAL A 204 6.64 -31.85 -5.29
N LYS A 205 6.78 -30.77 -4.51
CA LYS A 205 7.49 -30.81 -3.22
C LYS A 205 6.59 -31.24 -2.06
N LYS A 206 5.32 -30.83 -2.06
CA LYS A 206 4.35 -31.21 -1.02
C LYS A 206 2.91 -31.12 -1.49
N ASN A 207 2.20 -32.24 -1.53
CA ASN A 207 0.75 -32.26 -1.54
C ASN A 207 0.23 -32.13 -0.08
N PRO A 208 -0.79 -31.29 0.21
CA PRO A 208 -1.29 -31.08 1.57
C PRO A 208 -2.12 -32.26 2.12
N GLN A 209 -2.68 -33.13 1.26
CA GLN A 209 -3.58 -34.20 1.68
C GLN A 209 -2.79 -35.45 2.16
N SER A 210 -1.81 -35.91 1.39
CA SER A 210 -1.02 -37.11 1.70
C SER A 210 0.38 -37.10 1.05
N PRO A 211 1.43 -37.62 1.72
CA PRO A 211 2.73 -37.87 1.11
C PRO A 211 2.65 -38.77 -0.14
N MET A 212 1.75 -39.76 -0.16
CA MET A 212 1.53 -40.66 -1.30
C MET A 212 1.19 -39.87 -2.58
N TYR A 213 0.39 -38.81 -2.46
CA TYR A 213 -0.01 -38.01 -3.62
C TYR A 213 1.10 -37.05 -4.05
N THR A 214 2.06 -36.75 -3.16
CA THR A 214 3.32 -36.06 -3.52
C THR A 214 4.17 -36.97 -4.40
N GLN A 215 4.33 -38.25 -4.03
CA GLN A 215 5.07 -39.25 -4.82
C GLN A 215 4.39 -39.57 -6.16
N LEU A 216 3.05 -39.58 -6.20
CA LEU A 216 2.28 -39.70 -7.45
C LEU A 216 2.25 -38.39 -8.28
N GLY A 217 2.79 -37.28 -7.76
CA GLY A 217 2.86 -35.99 -8.44
C GLY A 217 1.52 -35.27 -8.58
N VAL A 218 0.54 -35.51 -7.71
CA VAL A 218 -0.82 -34.98 -7.88
C VAL A 218 -0.91 -33.48 -7.57
N LEU A 219 -1.43 -32.73 -8.55
CA LEU A 219 -1.59 -31.29 -8.58
C LEU A 219 -3.01 -30.89 -8.15
N THR A 220 -3.26 -30.91 -6.84
CA THR A 220 -4.48 -30.39 -6.21
C THR A 220 -4.27 -28.97 -5.68
N LYS A 221 -5.36 -28.26 -5.36
CA LYS A 221 -5.30 -26.97 -4.65
C LYS A 221 -4.42 -27.05 -3.40
N GLY A 222 -3.58 -26.04 -3.22
CA GLY A 222 -2.62 -25.92 -2.13
C GLY A 222 -1.38 -26.82 -2.24
N THR A 223 -1.26 -27.68 -3.27
CA THR A 223 0.00 -28.39 -3.56
C THR A 223 1.11 -27.39 -3.84
N VAL A 224 2.26 -27.59 -3.19
CA VAL A 224 3.49 -26.83 -3.41
C VAL A 224 4.33 -27.53 -4.48
N VAL A 225 4.61 -26.79 -5.54
CA VAL A 225 5.43 -27.19 -6.68
C VAL A 225 6.71 -26.36 -6.72
N GLU A 226 7.76 -26.94 -7.29
CA GLU A 226 9.01 -26.29 -7.64
C GLU A 226 8.92 -25.95 -9.13
N VAL A 227 9.05 -24.67 -9.48
CA VAL A 227 8.96 -24.19 -10.86
C VAL A 227 10.27 -23.55 -11.31
N ASN A 228 10.57 -23.69 -12.60
CA ASN A 228 11.72 -23.04 -13.22
C ASN A 228 11.48 -21.52 -13.24
N VAL A 229 12.46 -20.74 -12.80
CA VAL A 229 12.40 -19.26 -12.75
C VAL A 229 13.56 -18.59 -13.49
N SER A 230 14.26 -19.31 -14.37
CA SER A 230 15.30 -18.72 -15.25
C SER A 230 14.74 -17.56 -16.09
N GLU A 231 13.50 -17.67 -16.58
CA GLU A 231 12.77 -16.63 -17.32
C GLU A 231 12.55 -15.33 -16.51
N LEU A 232 12.67 -15.37 -15.17
CA LEU A 232 12.48 -14.21 -14.30
C LEU A 232 13.79 -13.47 -13.96
N GLY A 233 14.95 -13.95 -14.43
CA GLY A 233 16.26 -13.32 -14.16
C GLY A 233 16.60 -13.19 -12.67
N MET A 234 16.03 -14.03 -11.80
CA MET A 234 16.23 -13.89 -10.35
C MET A 234 17.66 -14.25 -9.95
N VAL A 235 18.38 -13.33 -9.30
CA VAL A 235 19.75 -13.55 -8.81
C VAL A 235 19.80 -13.42 -7.29
N THR A 236 20.65 -14.22 -6.65
CA THR A 236 20.95 -14.12 -5.20
C THR A 236 21.95 -13.00 -4.92
N THR A 237 22.07 -12.55 -3.66
CA THR A 237 23.04 -11.53 -3.25
C THR A 237 24.50 -11.92 -3.49
N GLY A 238 24.79 -13.22 -3.70
CA GLY A 238 26.11 -13.73 -4.10
C GLY A 238 26.24 -14.01 -5.59
N GLY A 239 25.51 -13.30 -6.46
CA GLY A 239 25.61 -13.38 -7.92
C GLY A 239 25.08 -14.68 -8.58
N LYS A 240 24.74 -15.70 -7.79
CA LYS A 240 24.24 -16.98 -8.32
C LYS A 240 22.79 -16.85 -8.78
N VAL A 241 22.52 -17.21 -10.04
CA VAL A 241 21.18 -17.23 -10.64
C VAL A 241 20.31 -18.30 -9.96
N VAL A 242 19.08 -17.93 -9.65
CA VAL A 242 18.05 -18.83 -9.11
C VAL A 242 17.34 -19.48 -10.29
N PHE A 243 17.47 -20.80 -10.44
CA PHE A 243 16.72 -21.57 -11.44
C PHE A 243 15.41 -22.15 -10.91
N GLY A 244 15.28 -22.39 -9.59
CA GLY A 244 14.11 -23.04 -8.99
C GLY A 244 13.50 -22.23 -7.85
N LYS A 245 12.17 -22.09 -7.82
CA LYS A 245 11.42 -21.39 -6.75
C LYS A 245 10.13 -22.13 -6.41
N TYR A 246 9.72 -22.10 -5.14
CA TYR A 246 8.47 -22.74 -4.71
C TYR A 246 7.25 -21.85 -4.97
N ALA A 247 6.27 -22.41 -5.69
CA ALA A 247 4.96 -21.84 -5.92
C ALA A 247 3.87 -22.76 -5.35
N GLN A 248 2.72 -22.20 -4.98
CA GLN A 248 1.57 -22.96 -4.49
C GLN A 248 0.40 -22.86 -5.47
N ILE A 249 -0.21 -24.01 -5.80
CA ILE A 249 -1.39 -24.07 -6.69
C ILE A 249 -2.61 -23.48 -5.97
N THR A 250 -3.34 -22.58 -6.64
CA THR A 250 -4.44 -21.80 -6.06
C THR A 250 -5.83 -22.24 -6.51
N ASN A 251 -5.95 -22.84 -7.70
CA ASN A 251 -7.20 -23.33 -8.28
C ASN A 251 -7.35 -24.86 -8.13
N ASN A 252 -8.37 -25.44 -8.77
CA ASN A 252 -8.59 -26.89 -8.89
C ASN A 252 -8.39 -27.29 -10.37
N PRO A 253 -7.17 -27.69 -10.79
CA PRO A 253 -6.86 -27.85 -12.21
C PRO A 253 -7.71 -28.89 -12.96
N GLU A 254 -8.36 -29.80 -12.23
CA GLU A 254 -9.31 -30.78 -12.77
C GLU A 254 -10.61 -30.16 -13.33
N ASN A 255 -10.98 -28.95 -12.91
CA ASN A 255 -12.16 -28.23 -13.41
C ASN A 255 -11.81 -27.27 -14.56
N ASP A 256 -10.64 -26.63 -14.45
CA ASP A 256 -10.31 -25.44 -15.25
C ASP A 256 -9.39 -25.76 -16.46
N GLY A 257 -8.78 -26.95 -16.50
CA GLY A 257 -7.77 -27.32 -17.51
C GLY A 257 -6.44 -26.55 -17.40
N CYS A 258 -6.27 -25.75 -16.35
CA CYS A 258 -5.10 -24.90 -16.11
C CYS A 258 -4.54 -25.13 -14.70
N VAL A 259 -3.22 -25.13 -14.56
CA VAL A 259 -2.55 -25.15 -13.24
C VAL A 259 -2.13 -23.73 -12.89
N ASN A 260 -2.94 -23.04 -12.10
CA ASN A 260 -2.68 -21.65 -11.69
C ASN A 260 -2.04 -21.63 -10.30
N ALA A 261 -0.90 -20.92 -10.16
CA ALA A 261 -0.11 -20.90 -8.94
C ALA A 261 0.40 -19.49 -8.59
N THR A 262 0.81 -19.32 -7.34
CA THR A 262 1.41 -18.07 -6.82
C THR A 262 2.70 -18.38 -6.08
N PHE A 263 3.72 -17.53 -6.22
CA PHE A 263 4.85 -17.56 -5.30
C PHE A 263 4.42 -17.18 -3.87
N ARG A 264 5.25 -17.52 -2.88
CA ARG A 264 5.14 -16.91 -1.54
C ARG A 264 5.66 -15.48 -1.57
N HIS A 265 4.82 -14.51 -1.22
CA HIS A 265 5.24 -13.16 -0.84
C HIS A 265 5.38 -13.01 0.69
N ALA A 266 5.94 -11.88 1.12
CA ALA A 266 5.82 -11.44 2.50
C ALA A 266 4.44 -10.80 2.71
N VAL A 267 3.65 -11.36 3.64
CA VAL A 267 2.28 -10.90 3.95
C VAL A 267 2.28 -9.39 4.28
N THR A 268 1.52 -8.62 3.51
CA THR A 268 1.39 -7.16 3.60
C THR A 268 0.75 -6.70 4.92
N PRO A 269 0.90 -5.43 5.34
CA PRO A 269 0.24 -4.92 6.54
C PRO A 269 -1.29 -5.07 6.47
N LEU A 270 -1.90 -4.73 5.32
CA LEU A 270 -3.33 -4.93 5.04
C LEU A 270 -3.78 -6.39 5.19
N GLU A 271 -3.05 -7.36 4.61
CA GLU A 271 -3.36 -8.78 4.76
C GLU A 271 -3.23 -9.25 6.22
N ARG A 272 -2.27 -8.72 7.01
CA ARG A 272 -2.15 -9.04 8.45
C ARG A 272 -3.33 -8.47 9.24
N GLN A 273 -3.74 -7.23 8.97
CA GLN A 273 -4.93 -6.63 9.58
C GLN A 273 -6.18 -7.45 9.24
N ARG A 274 -6.34 -7.86 7.98
CA ARG A 274 -7.44 -8.75 7.55
C ARG A 274 -7.41 -10.09 8.28
N LEU A 275 -6.27 -10.77 8.34
CA LEU A 275 -6.14 -12.05 9.08
C LEU A 275 -6.36 -11.90 10.60
N GLN A 276 -6.14 -10.70 11.15
CA GLN A 276 -6.47 -10.38 12.54
C GLN A 276 -7.98 -10.14 12.72
N LEU A 277 -8.62 -9.40 11.80
CA LEU A 277 -10.07 -9.20 11.79
C LEU A 277 -10.82 -10.53 11.57
N ASP A 278 -10.42 -11.34 10.59
CA ASP A 278 -10.98 -12.68 10.33
C ASP A 278 -10.86 -13.60 11.57
N ARG A 279 -9.85 -13.38 12.43
CA ARG A 279 -9.72 -14.09 13.72
C ARG A 279 -10.64 -13.55 14.81
N LEU A 280 -10.86 -12.23 14.90
CA LEU A 280 -11.78 -11.63 15.87
C LEU A 280 -13.24 -11.93 15.49
N LEU A 281 -13.60 -11.73 14.23
CA LEU A 281 -14.95 -11.94 13.68
C LEU A 281 -15.38 -13.40 13.63
N LYS A 282 -14.48 -14.35 13.90
CA LYS A 282 -14.81 -15.77 13.99
C LYS A 282 -15.72 -16.08 15.19
N ASP A 283 -15.46 -15.46 16.33
CA ASP A 283 -16.16 -15.68 17.59
C ASP A 283 -16.66 -14.31 18.14
N PRO A 284 -17.61 -13.62 17.45
CA PRO A 284 -17.88 -12.19 17.66
C PRO A 284 -18.53 -11.84 19.01
N SER A 285 -19.05 -12.84 19.75
CA SER A 285 -19.52 -12.70 21.13
C SER A 285 -18.38 -12.55 22.15
N LYS A 286 -17.13 -12.80 21.74
CA LYS A 286 -15.96 -12.71 22.61
C LYS A 286 -15.41 -11.29 22.62
N VAL A 287 -15.56 -10.61 23.77
CA VAL A 287 -15.01 -9.26 24.01
C VAL A 287 -13.54 -9.20 23.61
N ALA A 288 -13.20 -8.23 22.75
CA ALA A 288 -11.85 -8.04 22.25
C ALA A 288 -10.92 -7.60 23.39
N PHE A 289 -9.84 -8.35 23.63
CA PHE A 289 -8.85 -8.00 24.65
C PHE A 289 -7.99 -6.81 24.18
N VAL A 290 -8.39 -5.60 24.57
CA VAL A 290 -7.54 -4.42 24.56
C VAL A 290 -6.64 -4.49 25.80
N PRO A 291 -5.31 -4.54 25.67
CA PRO A 291 -4.43 -4.50 26.83
C PRO A 291 -4.53 -3.12 27.52
N PRO A 292 -4.56 -3.07 28.86
CA PRO A 292 -4.49 -1.79 29.57
C PRO A 292 -3.16 -1.07 29.26
N PRO A 293 -3.10 0.26 29.41
CA PRO A 293 -1.88 1.02 29.15
C PRO A 293 -0.70 0.45 29.97
N PRO A 294 0.52 0.41 29.40
CA PRO A 294 1.67 -0.14 30.10
C PRO A 294 1.95 0.68 31.36
N LYS A 295 1.80 0.05 32.52
CA LYS A 295 2.18 0.65 33.80
C LYS A 295 3.67 1.01 33.76
N GLY A 296 4.03 2.13 34.37
CA GLY A 296 5.43 2.50 34.57
C GLY A 296 6.19 1.42 35.34
N LYS A 297 7.52 1.45 35.28
CA LYS A 297 8.34 0.63 36.18
C LYS A 297 7.98 1.01 37.61
N THR A 298 7.60 0.06 38.44
CA THR A 298 7.34 0.29 39.88
C THR A 298 8.07 -0.76 40.68
N ILE A 299 8.95 -0.34 41.58
CA ILE A 299 9.64 -1.23 42.50
C ILE A 299 8.68 -1.62 43.62
N ARG A 300 8.85 -2.82 44.17
CA ARG A 300 8.04 -3.26 45.31
C ARG A 300 8.39 -2.40 46.52
N PRO A 301 7.40 -1.82 47.25
CA PRO A 301 7.70 -1.03 48.44
C PRO A 301 8.49 -1.86 49.46
N ALA A 302 9.24 -1.17 50.32
CA ALA A 302 9.88 -1.80 51.46
C ALA A 302 8.82 -2.48 52.35
N ARG A 303 9.17 -3.60 52.99
CA ARG A 303 8.31 -4.20 54.01
C ARG A 303 8.48 -3.38 55.28
N GLU A 304 7.37 -2.83 55.78
CA GLU A 304 7.28 -2.05 57.02
C GLU A 304 7.88 -2.80 58.22
N MET A 305 7.50 -4.07 58.40
CA MET A 305 8.05 -4.95 59.44
C MET A 305 8.67 -6.20 58.83
N MET A 306 9.92 -6.49 59.20
CA MET A 306 10.62 -7.73 58.87
C MET A 306 10.50 -8.70 60.04
N LYS A 307 9.75 -9.79 59.87
CA LYS A 307 9.36 -10.69 60.97
C LYS A 307 10.49 -11.54 61.56
N ASN A 308 11.59 -11.70 60.82
CA ASN A 308 12.70 -12.59 61.14
C ASN A 308 14.01 -11.79 61.10
N VAL A 309 14.17 -10.85 62.03
CA VAL A 309 15.42 -10.09 62.21
C VAL A 309 16.28 -10.82 63.22
N GLN A 310 17.52 -11.15 62.83
CA GLN A 310 18.52 -11.73 63.74
C GLN A 310 19.03 -10.63 64.70
N GLY A 311 19.31 -10.97 65.95
CA GLY A 311 19.69 -9.98 66.97
C GLY A 311 20.94 -9.17 66.60
N SER A 312 21.00 -7.90 67.02
CA SER A 312 22.00 -6.91 66.56
C SER A 312 23.46 -7.25 66.85
N SER A 313 23.73 -8.19 67.75
CA SER A 313 25.07 -8.70 68.11
C SER A 313 25.39 -10.07 67.50
N ALA A 314 24.48 -10.67 66.73
CA ALA A 314 24.65 -12.02 66.20
C ALA A 314 25.56 -12.04 64.97
N GLY A 315 26.46 -13.03 64.90
CA GLY A 315 27.42 -13.18 63.81
C GLY A 315 26.79 -13.36 62.42
N ALA A 316 27.53 -12.98 61.38
CA ALA A 316 27.10 -13.04 60.00
C ALA A 316 26.84 -14.49 59.52
N GLY A 317 25.58 -14.91 59.54
CA GLY A 317 25.16 -16.22 59.05
C GLY A 317 25.28 -16.34 57.53
N SER A 318 25.36 -17.57 57.03
CA SER A 318 25.53 -17.88 55.59
C SER A 318 24.43 -17.29 54.69
N GLY A 319 23.25 -17.01 55.23
CA GLY A 319 22.16 -16.32 54.52
C GLY A 319 22.37 -14.81 54.35
N GLU A 320 23.15 -14.14 55.21
CA GLU A 320 23.18 -12.67 55.28
C GLU A 320 23.81 -12.05 54.03
N PHE A 321 24.82 -12.69 53.44
CA PHE A 321 25.36 -12.27 52.14
C PHE A 321 24.29 -12.19 51.05
N HIS A 322 23.32 -13.11 51.04
CA HIS A 322 22.20 -13.10 50.09
C HIS A 322 21.15 -12.03 50.44
N VAL A 323 20.91 -11.76 51.72
CA VAL A 323 20.05 -10.66 52.19
C VAL A 323 20.64 -9.31 51.77
N TYR A 324 21.92 -9.05 52.07
CA TYR A 324 22.65 -7.86 51.63
C TYR A 324 22.63 -7.69 50.11
N LYS A 325 22.95 -8.75 49.34
CA LYS A 325 22.94 -8.73 47.86
C LYS A 325 21.55 -8.42 47.29
N ALA A 326 20.49 -8.91 47.94
CA ALA A 326 19.10 -8.60 47.57
C ALA A 326 18.64 -7.21 48.05
N GLY A 327 19.21 -6.67 49.13
CA GLY A 327 19.03 -5.28 49.56
C GLY A 327 19.68 -4.30 48.60
N ARG A 328 20.99 -4.42 48.39
CA ARG A 328 21.79 -3.55 47.51
C ARG A 328 21.29 -3.52 46.07
N ARG A 329 20.79 -4.64 45.53
CA ARG A 329 20.12 -4.66 44.21
C ARG A 329 18.84 -3.82 44.19
N ARG A 330 17.95 -3.98 45.19
CA ARG A 330 16.71 -3.19 45.28
C ARG A 330 17.01 -1.70 45.42
N GLU A 331 18.04 -1.33 46.15
CA GLU A 331 18.40 0.07 46.35
C GLU A 331 19.04 0.69 45.11
N TYR A 332 19.91 -0.03 44.38
CA TYR A 332 20.37 0.42 43.07
C TYR A 332 19.25 0.50 42.02
N GLU A 333 18.27 -0.40 42.06
CA GLU A 333 17.06 -0.27 41.24
C GLU A 333 16.26 1.00 41.64
N ARG A 334 16.15 1.31 42.95
CA ARG A 334 15.43 2.48 43.48
C ARG A 334 16.09 3.80 43.09
N LEU A 335 17.39 3.93 43.30
CA LEU A 335 18.17 5.12 42.94
C LEU A 335 18.10 5.35 41.43
N LYS A 336 18.35 4.31 40.62
CA LYS A 336 18.23 4.41 39.16
C LYS A 336 16.82 4.80 38.70
N LEU A 337 15.77 4.34 39.37
CA LEU A 337 14.40 4.73 39.03
C LEU A 337 14.13 6.21 39.36
N MET A 338 14.68 6.71 40.47
CA MET A 338 14.63 8.12 40.88
C MET A 338 15.41 9.04 39.92
N GLU A 339 16.59 8.59 39.46
CA GLU A 339 17.40 9.24 38.43
C GLU A 339 16.71 9.23 37.04
N GLU A 340 16.11 8.10 36.64
CA GLU A 340 15.30 8.02 35.41
C GLU A 340 14.08 8.97 35.49
N GLN A 341 13.41 9.07 36.65
CA GLN A 341 12.27 9.98 36.85
C GLN A 341 12.66 11.45 36.74
N THR A 342 13.57 11.93 37.59
CA THR A 342 14.01 13.34 37.62
C THR A 342 14.58 13.79 36.27
N LYS A 343 15.28 12.90 35.56
CA LYS A 343 15.70 13.16 34.17
C LYS A 343 14.52 13.32 33.22
N THR A 344 13.52 12.44 33.25
CA THR A 344 12.32 12.58 32.39
C THR A 344 11.47 13.81 32.74
N GLU A 345 11.41 14.19 34.01
CA GLU A 345 10.73 15.40 34.48
C GLU A 345 11.43 16.65 33.92
N ALA A 346 12.77 16.78 34.09
CA ALA A 346 13.53 17.88 33.51
C ALA A 346 13.49 17.91 31.96
N GLU A 347 13.47 16.75 31.29
CA GLU A 347 13.30 16.67 29.83
C GLU A 347 11.91 17.13 29.39
N THR A 348 10.85 16.83 30.15
CA THR A 348 9.47 17.26 29.84
C THR A 348 9.26 18.75 30.15
N GLU A 349 9.67 19.25 31.31
CA GLU A 349 9.63 20.69 31.63
C GLU A 349 10.44 21.51 30.61
N GLY A 350 11.64 21.05 30.28
CA GLY A 350 12.49 21.67 29.26
C GLY A 350 11.92 21.59 27.84
N PHE A 351 11.01 20.67 27.55
CA PHE A 351 10.26 20.63 26.30
C PHE A 351 9.03 21.55 26.33
N GLU A 352 8.25 21.53 27.42
CA GLU A 352 7.07 22.37 27.57
C GLU A 352 7.41 23.86 27.63
N ARG A 353 8.53 24.24 28.28
CA ARG A 353 9.02 25.62 28.26
C ARG A 353 9.34 26.10 26.85
N ARG A 354 10.10 25.32 26.07
CA ARG A 354 10.42 25.62 24.66
C ARG A 354 9.16 25.66 23.77
N ARG A 355 8.21 24.76 24.01
CA ARG A 355 6.91 24.76 23.31
C ARG A 355 6.13 26.05 23.62
N LYS A 356 6.09 26.47 24.88
CA LYS A 356 5.41 27.70 25.32
C LYS A 356 6.10 28.94 24.76
N GLU A 357 7.42 29.05 24.87
CA GLU A 357 8.24 30.10 24.26
C GLU A 357 7.93 30.25 22.76
N ALA A 358 7.83 29.14 22.02
CA ALA A 358 7.47 29.15 20.60
C ALA A 358 6.02 29.56 20.32
N GLN A 359 5.06 29.15 21.17
CA GLN A 359 3.65 29.57 21.08
C GLN A 359 3.49 31.05 21.38
N ASP A 360 4.10 31.55 22.47
CA ASP A 360 4.06 32.96 22.87
C ASP A 360 4.69 33.87 21.80
N LEU A 361 5.78 33.44 21.14
CA LEU A 361 6.36 34.15 19.99
C LEU A 361 5.46 34.16 18.75
N ALA A 362 4.72 33.07 18.49
CA ALA A 362 3.75 33.01 17.39
C ALA A 362 2.50 33.87 17.68
N GLU A 363 2.01 33.87 18.92
CA GLU A 363 0.93 34.74 19.36
C GLU A 363 1.36 36.21 19.33
N ALA A 364 2.56 36.57 19.80
CA ALA A 364 3.06 37.94 19.71
C ALA A 364 3.19 38.44 18.25
N LYS A 365 3.64 37.59 17.32
CA LYS A 365 3.68 37.90 15.88
C LYS A 365 2.27 38.09 15.30
N THR A 366 1.34 37.19 15.59
CA THR A 366 -0.03 37.27 15.07
C THR A 366 -0.84 38.39 15.72
N ALA A 367 -0.63 38.72 17.00
CA ALA A 367 -1.22 39.85 17.70
C ALA A 367 -0.73 41.20 17.14
N LYS A 368 0.58 41.36 16.90
CA LYS A 368 1.12 42.55 16.21
C LYS A 368 0.48 42.75 14.82
N ASN A 369 0.26 41.66 14.09
CA ASN A 369 -0.44 41.71 12.79
C ASN A 369 -1.95 41.96 12.93
N ARG A 370 -2.61 41.43 13.97
CA ARG A 370 -4.02 41.69 14.31
C ARG A 370 -4.24 43.17 14.64
N ALA A 371 -3.36 43.77 15.45
CA ALA A 371 -3.39 45.20 15.79
C ALA A 371 -3.15 46.10 14.56
N LYS A 372 -2.21 45.75 13.66
CA LYS A 372 -2.04 46.44 12.37
C LYS A 372 -3.31 46.39 11.52
N ARG A 373 -3.99 45.23 11.45
CA ARG A 373 -5.27 45.07 10.74
C ARG A 373 -6.41 45.87 11.39
N GLN A 374 -6.50 45.89 12.71
CA GLN A 374 -7.48 46.70 13.45
C GLN A 374 -7.28 48.19 13.23
N LYS A 375 -6.06 48.72 13.40
CA LYS A 375 -5.76 50.14 13.11
C LYS A 375 -6.03 50.53 11.65
N LYS A 376 -5.85 49.62 10.67
CA LYS A 376 -6.27 49.86 9.28
C LYS A 376 -7.81 49.88 9.14
N LYS A 377 -8.53 48.99 9.83
CA LYS A 377 -10.01 48.94 9.85
C LYS A 377 -10.63 50.16 10.54
N GLU A 378 -10.04 50.63 11.64
CA GLU A 378 -10.43 51.84 12.37
C GLU A 378 -10.23 53.09 11.51
N ARG A 379 -9.05 53.27 10.90
CA ARG A 379 -8.78 54.38 9.96
C ARG A 379 -9.68 54.35 8.72
N ALA A 380 -10.08 53.17 8.26
CA ALA A 380 -11.09 53.06 7.19
C ALA A 380 -12.49 53.46 7.70
N LYS A 381 -12.86 53.06 8.93
CA LYS A 381 -14.16 53.38 9.53
C LYS A 381 -14.33 54.87 9.83
N THR A 382 -13.30 55.55 10.36
CA THR A 382 -13.36 57.01 10.59
C THR A 382 -13.46 57.78 9.28
N LYS A 383 -12.70 57.37 8.24
CA LYS A 383 -12.77 57.98 6.91
C LYS A 383 -14.13 57.77 6.22
N SER A 384 -14.91 56.75 6.62
CA SER A 384 -16.31 56.57 6.23
C SER A 384 -17.35 57.21 7.17
N SER A 385 -16.94 57.83 8.29
CA SER A 385 -17.85 58.56 9.18
C SER A 385 -17.70 60.08 9.06
N GLU A 386 -16.51 60.59 8.72
CA GLU A 386 -16.32 62.01 8.35
C GLU A 386 -17.06 62.39 7.05
N THR A 387 -17.60 61.42 6.33
CA THR A 387 -18.38 61.60 5.09
C THR A 387 -19.90 61.62 5.29
N VAL A 388 -20.42 61.47 6.52
CA VAL A 388 -21.86 61.54 6.81
C VAL A 388 -22.13 62.29 8.13
N GLY A 389 -22.52 63.55 8.03
CA GLY A 389 -23.09 64.39 9.10
C GLY A 389 -24.35 65.11 8.59
N PRO A 390 -25.34 65.43 9.45
CA PRO A 390 -26.74 65.49 9.01
C PRO A 390 -27.28 66.87 8.59
N GLY A 391 -28.22 66.85 7.63
CA GLY A 391 -29.10 67.95 7.22
C GLY A 391 -30.09 67.45 6.15
N GLU A 392 -31.35 67.87 6.19
CA GLU A 392 -32.44 67.38 5.33
C GLU A 392 -32.62 68.22 4.05
N GLY A 393 -33.17 67.65 2.97
CA GLY A 393 -33.71 68.46 1.85
C GLY A 393 -33.69 67.89 0.42
N GLN A 394 -34.65 67.00 0.10
CA GLN A 394 -35.19 66.73 -1.25
C GLN A 394 -34.28 66.16 -2.38
N LEU A 395 -34.94 65.64 -3.43
CA LEU A 395 -34.38 64.86 -4.55
C LEU A 395 -33.68 65.75 -5.60
N GLY A 396 -32.56 65.27 -6.15
CA GLY A 396 -31.91 65.85 -7.34
C GLY A 396 -30.79 64.95 -7.89
N THR A 397 -31.00 64.31 -9.03
CA THR A 397 -30.11 63.26 -9.57
C THR A 397 -28.76 63.75 -10.09
N SER A 398 -27.70 63.02 -9.73
CA SER A 398 -26.47 62.77 -10.51
C SER A 398 -25.70 63.94 -11.15
N HIS A 399 -24.44 64.14 -10.73
CA HIS A 399 -23.23 63.84 -11.54
C HIS A 399 -21.96 64.32 -10.81
N VAL A 400 -20.94 63.46 -10.64
CA VAL A 400 -19.67 63.83 -9.98
C VAL A 400 -18.53 63.91 -11.01
N PRO A 401 -18.02 65.11 -11.36
CA PRO A 401 -16.87 65.25 -12.24
C PRO A 401 -15.54 64.93 -11.54
N LEU A 402 -14.65 64.23 -12.23
CA LEU A 402 -13.30 63.88 -11.75
C LEU A 402 -12.38 65.12 -11.68
N LYS A 403 -11.36 65.07 -10.80
CA LYS A 403 -9.97 65.40 -11.20
C LYS A 403 -8.85 64.94 -10.24
N LYS A 404 -7.85 64.30 -10.85
CA LYS A 404 -6.39 64.35 -10.58
C LYS A 404 -5.82 63.83 -9.25
N ARG A 405 -5.51 62.53 -9.30
CA ARG A 405 -4.28 61.84 -8.84
C ARG A 405 -3.11 62.75 -8.42
N ARG A 406 -2.42 62.39 -7.32
CA ARG A 406 -0.95 62.41 -7.22
C ARG A 406 -0.47 60.97 -7.00
N LEU A 407 0.67 60.60 -7.59
CA LEU A 407 1.19 59.23 -7.64
C LEU A 407 2.69 59.23 -7.33
N ILE A 408 3.12 58.35 -6.40
CA ILE A 408 4.50 57.86 -6.26
C ILE A 408 4.40 56.36 -5.90
N ASN A 409 5.26 55.53 -6.50
CA ASN A 409 5.36 54.07 -6.32
C ASN A 409 4.08 53.23 -6.57
N GLY A 410 3.37 53.55 -7.65
CA GLY A 410 3.44 52.66 -8.81
C GLY A 410 2.60 51.38 -8.91
N LYS A 411 1.86 50.93 -7.89
CA LYS A 411 0.87 49.83 -8.07
C LYS A 411 -0.52 50.18 -7.50
N GLU A 412 -1.55 50.15 -8.35
CA GLU A 412 -2.94 50.38 -7.95
C GLU A 412 -3.53 49.15 -7.26
N LEU A 413 -3.57 49.17 -5.92
CA LEU A 413 -4.19 48.11 -5.11
C LEU A 413 -5.73 48.21 -5.12
N VAL A 414 -6.34 47.84 -6.23
CA VAL A 414 -7.80 47.66 -6.37
C VAL A 414 -8.24 46.42 -5.58
N PHE A 415 -8.88 46.64 -4.43
CA PHE A 415 -9.28 45.56 -3.53
C PHE A 415 -10.64 44.96 -3.95
N ARG A 416 -10.67 44.11 -4.99
CA ARG A 416 -11.88 43.30 -5.30
C ARG A 416 -12.20 42.34 -4.14
N LYS A 417 -13.47 41.92 -4.06
CA LYS A 417 -13.91 40.87 -3.11
C LYS A 417 -13.44 39.49 -3.62
N PRO A 418 -13.30 38.48 -2.74
CA PRO A 418 -13.06 37.11 -3.18
C PRO A 418 -14.22 36.61 -4.05
N GLY A 419 -13.95 36.10 -5.26
CA GLY A 419 -14.99 35.52 -6.12
C GLY A 419 -14.75 35.42 -7.64
N GLU A 420 -13.62 35.88 -8.18
CA GLU A 420 -13.32 35.81 -9.64
C GLU A 420 -11.90 35.28 -9.89
N GLU A 421 -11.74 34.47 -10.94
CA GLU A 421 -10.47 34.03 -11.53
C GLU A 421 -10.43 34.46 -13.01
N THR A 422 -9.35 35.13 -13.41
CA THR A 422 -8.72 35.20 -14.75
C THR A 422 -7.29 35.68 -14.46
N ASP A 423 -6.24 34.89 -14.68
CA ASP A 423 -5.69 34.45 -15.98
C ASP A 423 -5.18 35.66 -16.81
N GLU A 424 -3.87 35.91 -16.71
CA GLU A 424 -2.94 36.54 -17.70
C GLU A 424 -1.66 36.97 -16.94
N ASP A 425 -0.65 36.09 -16.93
CA ASP A 425 0.74 36.40 -16.53
C ASP A 425 1.62 36.35 -17.80
N GLU A 426 2.18 37.50 -18.21
CA GLU A 426 3.27 37.63 -19.19
C GLU A 426 4.34 38.60 -18.64
N ASP A 427 5.51 38.60 -19.28
CA ASP A 427 6.67 39.52 -19.11
C ASP A 427 7.57 39.38 -17.84
N GLU A 428 8.66 38.63 -18.05
CA GLU A 428 10.07 39.11 -18.06
C GLU A 428 10.52 40.20 -17.04
N ASP A 429 11.31 39.75 -16.05
CA ASP A 429 12.69 40.17 -15.67
C ASP A 429 13.17 41.65 -15.49
N GLU A 430 14.31 41.75 -14.77
CA GLU A 430 15.24 42.90 -14.56
C GLU A 430 14.82 44.11 -13.67
N ASP A 431 15.80 44.84 -13.07
CA ASP A 431 16.17 44.73 -11.63
C ASP A 431 16.44 46.16 -11.05
N GLU A 432 17.40 46.59 -10.18
CA GLU A 432 18.60 46.06 -9.52
C GLU A 432 18.85 46.81 -8.18
N SER A 433 19.76 46.29 -7.33
CA SER A 433 20.44 46.92 -6.18
C SER A 433 19.65 47.08 -4.87
N GLY A 434 20.16 46.69 -3.70
CA GLY A 434 21.39 45.97 -3.32
C GLY A 434 21.47 45.86 -1.77
N PRO A 435 22.60 45.44 -1.14
CA PRO A 435 23.89 44.99 -1.69
C PRO A 435 24.29 43.55 -1.28
N GLU A 436 25.31 42.99 -1.95
CA GLU A 436 25.82 41.62 -1.70
C GLU A 436 26.94 41.49 -0.63
N ALA A 437 27.23 40.24 -0.27
CA ALA A 437 28.42 39.83 0.47
C ALA A 437 29.51 39.27 -0.47
N SER A 438 30.78 39.53 -0.19
CA SER A 438 31.89 39.33 -1.15
C SER A 438 32.33 37.87 -1.35
N ALA A 439 32.30 37.39 -2.59
CA ALA A 439 33.14 36.28 -3.07
C ALA A 439 34.40 36.82 -3.78
N ARG A 440 35.53 36.10 -3.72
CA ARG A 440 36.80 36.52 -4.35
C ARG A 440 37.09 35.77 -5.65
N LYS A 441 36.79 36.46 -6.76
CA LYS A 441 37.44 36.47 -8.09
C LYS A 441 38.59 35.47 -8.33
N GLU A 442 38.43 34.62 -9.35
CA GLU A 442 39.54 33.93 -10.03
C GLU A 442 40.24 34.84 -11.06
N LEU A 443 41.53 34.58 -11.32
CA LEU A 443 42.28 35.04 -12.50
C LEU A 443 43.57 34.20 -12.63
N ALA A 444 43.73 33.52 -13.77
CA ALA A 444 44.98 32.86 -14.21
C ALA A 444 45.90 33.91 -14.90
N PRO A 445 47.22 33.68 -15.20
CA PRO A 445 47.82 32.39 -15.58
C PRO A 445 49.29 32.11 -15.11
N ALA A 446 49.85 31.03 -15.69
CA ALA A 446 51.28 30.69 -15.89
C ALA A 446 52.09 29.97 -14.78
N ASP A 447 52.30 28.67 -15.04
CA ASP A 447 53.55 27.89 -15.02
C ASP A 447 54.47 27.84 -13.77
N SER A 448 54.48 26.67 -13.12
CA SER A 448 55.68 25.97 -12.61
C SER A 448 55.35 24.48 -12.38
N ASP A 449 56.24 23.55 -12.75
CA ASP A 449 56.05 22.10 -12.59
C ASP A 449 56.26 21.56 -11.15
N GLU A 450 55.53 20.51 -10.77
CA GLU A 450 56.04 19.20 -10.26
C GLU A 450 54.86 18.30 -9.76
N PRO A 451 55.02 16.95 -9.66
CA PRO A 451 53.90 16.03 -9.90
C PRO A 451 53.15 15.44 -8.68
N VAL A 452 51.98 14.85 -8.97
CA VAL A 452 51.03 14.23 -8.02
C VAL A 452 51.14 12.69 -7.98
N PRO A 453 51.19 12.05 -6.80
CA PRO A 453 50.99 10.60 -6.63
C PRO A 453 49.52 10.21 -6.43
N GLN A 454 49.19 8.93 -6.70
CA GLN A 454 47.81 8.41 -6.82
C GLN A 454 47.16 8.01 -5.46
N PRO A 455 45.81 7.94 -5.38
CA PRO A 455 45.10 7.59 -4.15
C PRO A 455 44.89 6.07 -4.01
N ASP A 456 45.37 5.49 -2.90
CA ASP A 456 45.26 4.04 -2.64
C ASP A 456 44.79 3.72 -1.20
N GLU A 457 44.20 2.52 -1.05
CA GLU A 457 43.64 1.85 0.15
C GLU A 457 42.78 2.62 1.19
N ALA A 458 41.58 2.09 1.44
CA ALA A 458 40.70 2.52 2.53
C ALA A 458 41.17 1.99 3.90
N LEU A 459 41.06 2.83 4.94
CA LEU A 459 41.45 2.51 6.32
C LEU A 459 40.75 1.26 6.87
N ARG A 460 41.54 0.23 7.20
CA ARG A 460 41.06 -1.05 7.74
C ARG A 460 40.76 -0.91 9.24
N ILE A 461 39.59 -1.40 9.66
CA ILE A 461 39.14 -1.34 11.07
C ILE A 461 40.02 -2.24 11.94
N ALA A 462 40.56 -1.69 13.03
CA ALA A 462 41.45 -2.41 13.95
C ALA A 462 40.73 -3.56 14.68
N THR A 463 41.36 -4.73 14.70
CA THR A 463 40.90 -5.91 15.44
C THR A 463 41.34 -5.89 16.90
N GLU A 464 40.54 -6.49 17.77
CA GLU A 464 40.75 -6.49 19.22
C GLU A 464 42.03 -7.26 19.63
N ARG A 465 42.81 -6.68 20.56
CA ARG A 465 44.02 -7.32 21.07
C ARG A 465 43.67 -8.50 21.99
N LYS A 466 43.79 -9.72 21.46
CA LYS A 466 43.71 -10.96 22.24
C LYS A 466 44.99 -11.13 23.06
N ILE A 467 44.88 -11.13 24.38
CA ILE A 467 45.98 -11.46 25.30
C ILE A 467 46.16 -12.98 25.32
N THR A 468 47.40 -13.44 25.15
CA THR A 468 47.82 -14.82 25.36
C THR A 468 48.66 -14.85 26.64
N ILE A 469 48.31 -15.70 27.60
CA ILE A 469 49.15 -15.97 28.77
C ILE A 469 50.13 -17.06 28.36
N HIS A 470 51.41 -16.84 28.68
CA HIS A 470 52.43 -17.87 28.69
C HIS A 470 52.82 -18.12 30.15
N GLU A 471 52.85 -19.39 30.54
CA GLU A 471 53.42 -19.85 31.80
C GLU A 471 54.78 -20.48 31.45
N ASP A 472 55.84 -20.06 32.15
CA ASP A 472 57.11 -20.77 32.44
C ASP A 472 58.11 -19.72 33.01
N ASP A 473 58.42 -19.85 34.31
CA ASP A 473 59.36 -19.10 35.18
C ASP A 473 59.83 -17.66 34.81
#